data_AF-A0A7J3TB61-F1
#
_entry.id   AF-A0A7J3TB61-F1
#
_cell.length_a   1.000
_cell.length_b   1.000
_cell.length_c   1.000
_cell.angle_alpha   90.00
_cell.angle_beta   90.00
_cell.angle_gamma   90.00
#
_symmetry.space_group_name_H-M   'P 1'
#
loop_
_entity.id
_entity.type
_entity.pdbx_description
1 polymer ?
#
loop_
_entity_poly.entity_id
_entity_poly.type
_entity_poly.pdbx_seq_one_letter_code
_entity_poly.pdbx_strand_id
1 'polypeptide(L)'
;MKALVWKDTKKNMESLGKNLPRKYAVDFSPRDQSIKEGFISVDGKAFTFRAVIDSISPYDETDQSVLKKKNISPKTVLEITVLEKVDPIPLIEFKASGKYLKEMKTWNIAERSQTEMKEKEAYAGTIPKDINEIVEDARKIGFSLPLTVADDVLKYKKSMDRKDYLHLLKRLQEDISKKEIDPHEAVGIIAAQSIGEPGTQMTMRTFHFAGVREMNVTLGLPRLIEIVDARRIPSTPSMTIYLKKEFSKSDDSVMSVVKELENTSLIDVADIVTNVAEMYLTVKPNAERMKERIVVFNDILDATEKVKGITVIKDDKDQEITVKPQQESFKKLYQVQEQLKTLTIKGIPGIKRAIARIDPPTKEWVIYTQGSNLKDVLELDEVDGNRTYTNDIIEIATVLGIEAGRNAIFMESQRTLQEQGLEGDQRHLMLMADMMTFGGGVRAVGRQGISGRKSSVLARAAFE
;
A
#
# COMPACT_ATOMS: atom_id res chain seq x y z
N MET A 1 -19.37 18.15 -3.74
CA MET A 1 -19.91 19.51 -3.53
C MET A 1 -19.00 20.54 -4.17
N LYS A 2 -19.54 21.61 -4.76
CA LYS A 2 -18.76 22.75 -5.27
C LYS A 2 -18.39 23.67 -4.12
N ALA A 3 -17.11 23.95 -3.95
CA ALA A 3 -16.58 24.86 -2.93
C ALA A 3 -15.72 25.95 -3.57
N LEU A 4 -15.69 27.12 -2.93
CA LEU A 4 -14.82 28.23 -3.32
C LEU A 4 -13.43 28.01 -2.72
N VAL A 5 -12.39 28.16 -3.52
CA VAL A 5 -11.03 27.76 -3.11
C VAL A 5 -10.06 28.89 -3.39
N TRP A 6 -9.32 29.34 -2.37
CA TRP A 6 -8.36 30.43 -2.53
C TRP A 6 -7.16 30.40 -1.59
N LYS A 7 -6.15 31.21 -1.92
CA LYS A 7 -4.94 31.40 -1.14
C LYS A 7 -5.00 32.73 -0.38
N ASP A 8 -4.76 32.70 0.93
CA ASP A 8 -4.66 33.91 1.73
C ASP A 8 -3.51 33.88 2.75
N THR A 9 -3.22 35.03 3.36
CA THR A 9 -2.13 35.15 4.33
C THR A 9 -2.59 34.85 5.74
N LYS A 10 -1.71 34.27 6.58
CA LYS A 10 -1.99 33.96 7.99
C LYS A 10 -2.51 35.16 8.78
N LYS A 11 -2.00 36.37 8.52
CA LYS A 11 -2.45 37.62 9.17
C LYS A 11 -3.91 37.98 8.83
N ASN A 12 -4.35 37.72 7.60
CA ASN A 12 -5.74 37.95 7.19
C ASN A 12 -6.69 36.91 7.80
N MET A 13 -6.22 35.67 7.96
CA MET A 13 -6.98 34.62 8.64
C MET A 13 -7.20 34.93 10.12
N GLU A 14 -6.17 35.43 10.80
CA GLU A 14 -6.25 35.85 12.20
C GLU A 14 -7.15 37.08 12.41
N SER A 15 -7.24 37.98 11.42
CA SER A 15 -8.13 39.14 11.49
C SER A 15 -9.58 38.83 11.11
N LEU A 16 -9.79 37.83 10.23
CA LEU A 16 -11.10 37.26 9.92
C LEU A 16 -11.68 36.49 11.12
N GLY A 17 -10.86 35.68 11.80
CA GLY A 17 -11.31 34.85 12.92
C GLY A 17 -11.66 35.60 14.21
N LYS A 18 -11.17 36.84 14.40
CA LYS A 18 -11.42 37.62 15.64
C LYS A 18 -12.83 38.23 15.72
N ASN A 19 -13.46 38.54 14.58
CA ASN A 19 -14.74 39.25 14.51
C ASN A 19 -15.66 38.59 13.47
N LEU A 20 -16.20 37.41 13.77
CA LEU A 20 -17.22 36.74 12.96
C LEU A 20 -18.63 37.06 13.49
N PRO A 21 -19.66 37.21 12.63
CA PRO A 21 -19.63 37.16 11.16
C PRO A 21 -19.03 38.42 10.54
N ARG A 22 -18.35 38.30 9.40
CA ARG A 22 -17.72 39.46 8.73
C ARG A 22 -17.89 39.43 7.20
N LYS A 23 -18.13 40.62 6.65
CA LYS A 23 -18.11 40.89 5.21
C LYS A 23 -16.66 40.98 4.70
N TYR A 24 -16.28 40.09 3.81
CA TYR A 24 -14.95 40.00 3.18
C TYR A 24 -15.02 40.37 1.70
N ALA A 25 -14.32 41.44 1.31
CA ALA A 25 -14.31 41.88 -0.09
C ALA A 25 -13.29 41.10 -0.93
N VAL A 26 -13.72 40.66 -2.12
CA VAL A 26 -12.96 39.79 -3.01
C VAL A 26 -12.95 40.33 -4.45
N ASP A 27 -11.82 40.15 -5.14
CA ASP A 27 -11.62 40.48 -6.57
C ASP A 27 -12.34 39.54 -7.56
N PHE A 28 -13.03 38.51 -7.04
CA PHE A 28 -13.59 37.42 -7.83
C PHE A 28 -15.11 37.48 -7.83
N SER A 29 -15.72 37.41 -9.02
CA SER A 29 -17.17 37.32 -9.20
C SER A 29 -17.53 35.88 -9.58
N PRO A 30 -17.93 35.03 -8.62
CA PRO A 30 -18.43 33.70 -8.97
C PRO A 30 -19.71 33.85 -9.80
N ARG A 31 -19.83 33.08 -10.90
CA ARG A 31 -21.06 33.01 -11.72
C ARG A 31 -22.21 32.29 -11.02
N ASP A 32 -21.91 31.56 -9.94
CA ASP A 32 -22.82 30.71 -9.22
C ASP A 32 -22.92 31.21 -7.76
N GLN A 33 -24.04 31.83 -7.41
CA GLN A 33 -24.29 32.41 -6.08
C GLN A 33 -24.71 31.35 -5.03
N SER A 34 -24.80 30.07 -5.41
CA SER A 34 -25.25 28.97 -4.55
C SER A 34 -24.16 28.32 -3.69
N ILE A 35 -22.92 28.82 -3.75
CA ILE A 35 -21.76 28.24 -3.07
C ILE A 35 -21.77 28.60 -1.58
N LYS A 36 -21.94 27.58 -0.72
CA LYS A 36 -22.00 27.73 0.75
C LYS A 36 -20.69 27.41 1.48
N GLU A 37 -19.73 26.80 0.81
CA GLU A 37 -18.47 26.35 1.41
C GLU A 37 -17.24 26.95 0.73
N GLY A 38 -16.25 27.34 1.54
CA GLY A 38 -14.95 27.84 1.12
C GLY A 38 -13.78 27.11 1.77
N PHE A 39 -12.69 26.88 1.05
CA PHE A 39 -11.45 26.32 1.57
C PHE A 39 -10.27 27.25 1.29
N ILE A 40 -9.46 27.50 2.32
CA ILE A 40 -8.39 28.49 2.28
C ILE A 40 -7.04 27.82 2.54
N SER A 41 -6.07 28.11 1.66
CA SER A 41 -4.69 27.67 1.81
C SER A 41 -3.79 28.83 2.21
N VAL A 42 -2.95 28.62 3.24
CA VAL A 42 -1.92 29.60 3.64
C VAL A 42 -0.62 29.37 2.88
N ASP A 43 -0.21 28.11 2.73
CA ASP A 43 1.10 27.74 2.18
C ASP A 43 1.03 27.41 0.67
N GLY A 44 -0.17 27.31 0.10
CA GLY A 44 -0.40 26.95 -1.30
C GLY A 44 -0.22 25.47 -1.62
N LYS A 45 -0.02 24.60 -0.62
CA LYS A 45 0.16 23.15 -0.76
C LYS A 45 -1.01 22.32 -0.19
N ALA A 46 -1.69 22.83 0.85
CA ALA A 46 -2.83 22.18 1.49
C ALA A 46 -3.83 23.24 2.00
N PHE A 47 -5.10 22.84 2.15
CA PHE A 47 -6.13 23.66 2.78
C PHE A 47 -6.08 23.49 4.28
N THR A 48 -5.97 24.60 4.99
CA THR A 48 -5.84 24.61 6.46
C THR A 48 -7.02 25.26 7.15
N PHE A 49 -7.89 25.93 6.40
CA PHE A 49 -9.11 26.53 6.93
C PHE A 49 -10.32 26.22 6.05
N ARG A 50 -11.47 26.02 6.70
CA ARG A 50 -12.79 25.91 6.10
C ARG A 50 -13.60 27.15 6.49
N ALA A 51 -14.23 27.78 5.51
CA ALA A 51 -15.09 28.93 5.67
C ALA A 51 -16.53 28.58 5.25
N VAL A 52 -17.52 28.97 6.02
CA VAL A 52 -18.94 28.90 5.64
C VAL A 52 -19.37 30.28 5.13
N ILE A 53 -19.89 30.30 3.90
CA ILE A 53 -20.33 31.52 3.22
C ILE A 53 -21.86 31.55 3.24
N ASP A 54 -22.44 32.58 3.84
CA ASP A 54 -23.89 32.72 3.98
C ASP A 54 -24.52 33.46 2.79
N SER A 55 -23.88 34.55 2.35
CA SER A 55 -24.34 35.35 1.22
C SER A 55 -23.18 35.86 0.35
N ILE A 56 -23.43 35.98 -0.96
CA ILE A 56 -22.51 36.54 -1.96
C ILE A 56 -23.22 37.75 -2.60
N SER A 57 -22.77 38.96 -2.30
CA SER A 57 -23.37 40.22 -2.79
C SER A 57 -22.37 41.04 -3.61
N PRO A 58 -22.82 41.83 -4.61
CA PRO A 58 -21.94 42.78 -5.31
C PRO A 58 -21.43 43.85 -4.33
N TYR A 59 -20.19 44.28 -4.51
CA TYR A 59 -19.56 45.25 -3.62
C TYR A 59 -20.20 46.65 -3.79
N ASP A 60 -20.63 47.25 -2.67
CA ASP A 60 -21.20 48.61 -2.61
C ASP A 60 -20.30 49.52 -1.75
N GLU A 61 -20.00 50.73 -2.20
CA GLU A 61 -18.97 51.60 -1.61
C GLU A 61 -19.36 52.24 -0.27
N THR A 62 -20.64 52.17 0.11
CA THR A 62 -21.20 52.81 1.31
C THR A 62 -21.00 52.04 2.62
N ASP A 63 -20.50 50.81 2.59
CA ASP A 63 -20.48 49.91 3.75
C ASP A 63 -19.11 49.92 4.46
N GLN A 64 -18.99 50.68 5.57
CA GLN A 64 -17.74 50.84 6.36
C GLN A 64 -17.28 49.56 7.09
N SER A 65 -18.08 48.49 7.07
CA SER A 65 -17.86 47.25 7.82
C SER A 65 -17.01 46.20 7.09
N VAL A 66 -16.57 46.48 5.85
CA VAL A 66 -15.96 45.50 4.95
C VAL A 66 -14.44 45.40 5.09
N LEU A 67 -13.92 44.19 5.33
CA LEU A 67 -12.48 43.95 5.40
C LEU A 67 -11.91 43.86 3.97
N LYS A 68 -11.07 44.84 3.59
CA LYS A 68 -10.38 44.91 2.29
C LYS A 68 -8.95 44.39 2.39
N LYS A 69 -8.54 43.56 1.43
CA LYS A 69 -7.13 43.19 1.24
C LYS A 69 -6.39 44.37 0.58
N LYS A 70 -5.14 44.63 0.98
CA LYS A 70 -4.30 45.64 0.31
C LYS A 70 -4.03 45.18 -1.14
N ASN A 71 -4.20 46.09 -2.11
CA ASN A 71 -4.03 45.89 -3.57
C ASN A 71 -5.08 45.01 -4.28
N ILE A 72 -6.37 45.26 -4.04
CA ILE A 72 -7.49 44.52 -4.65
C ILE A 72 -8.54 45.54 -5.11
N SER A 73 -9.11 45.35 -6.32
CA SER A 73 -10.23 46.11 -6.89
C SER A 73 -11.54 45.34 -6.65
N PRO A 74 -12.18 45.49 -5.47
CA PRO A 74 -13.20 44.56 -5.00
C PRO A 74 -14.42 44.54 -5.92
N LYS A 75 -14.88 43.33 -6.29
CA LYS A 75 -16.07 43.12 -7.12
C LYS A 75 -17.23 42.52 -6.33
N THR A 76 -16.92 41.72 -5.31
CA THR A 76 -17.91 40.93 -4.56
C THR A 76 -17.61 40.97 -3.07
N VAL A 77 -18.63 40.94 -2.23
CA VAL A 77 -18.55 40.79 -0.78
C VAL A 77 -19.08 39.40 -0.39
N LEU A 78 -18.25 38.63 0.31
CA LEU A 78 -18.61 37.36 0.91
C LEU A 78 -18.93 37.59 2.39
N GLU A 79 -20.10 37.15 2.85
CA GLU A 79 -20.41 37.12 4.28
C GLU A 79 -19.96 35.79 4.87
N ILE A 80 -18.84 35.81 5.59
CA ILE A 80 -18.28 34.61 6.23
C ILE A 80 -18.80 34.56 7.66
N THR A 81 -19.57 33.51 7.97
CA THR A 81 -20.18 33.29 9.29
C THR A 81 -19.29 32.44 10.19
N VAL A 82 -18.62 31.43 9.64
CA VAL A 82 -17.78 30.51 10.39
C VAL A 82 -16.43 30.34 9.69
N LEU A 83 -15.35 30.38 10.47
CA LEU A 83 -14.00 30.07 10.01
C LEU A 83 -13.37 29.04 10.95
N GLU A 84 -13.23 27.81 10.49
CA GLU A 84 -12.67 26.70 11.24
C GLU A 84 -11.28 26.33 10.70
N LYS A 85 -10.36 26.02 11.62
CA LYS A 85 -9.07 25.42 11.28
C LYS A 85 -9.28 23.91 11.16
N VAL A 86 -9.01 23.36 9.98
CA VAL A 86 -9.16 21.93 9.67
C VAL A 86 -7.79 21.28 9.49
N ASP A 87 -7.75 19.95 9.63
CA ASP A 87 -6.56 19.19 9.28
C ASP A 87 -6.16 19.43 7.81
N PRO A 88 -4.86 19.47 7.47
CA PRO A 88 -4.41 19.88 6.15
C PRO A 88 -4.97 18.99 5.04
N ILE A 89 -5.92 19.50 4.25
CA ILE A 89 -6.53 18.76 3.15
C ILE A 89 -5.63 18.92 1.89
N PRO A 90 -5.13 17.84 1.28
CA PRO A 90 -4.34 17.91 0.06
C PRO A 90 -5.10 18.52 -1.13
N LEU A 91 -4.41 19.28 -1.99
CA LEU A 91 -5.00 19.88 -3.20
C LEU A 91 -5.59 18.85 -4.18
N ILE A 92 -5.06 17.63 -4.17
CA ILE A 92 -5.47 16.53 -5.05
C ILE A 92 -6.91 16.08 -4.77
N GLU A 93 -7.48 16.36 -3.59
CA GLU A 93 -8.89 16.06 -3.30
C GLU A 93 -9.88 16.99 -4.03
N PHE A 94 -9.39 18.04 -4.69
CA PHE A 94 -10.21 19.06 -5.34
C PHE A 94 -9.97 19.09 -6.85
N LYS A 95 -11.06 18.99 -7.63
CA LYS A 95 -11.07 19.10 -9.09
C LYS A 95 -11.58 20.47 -9.51
N ALA A 96 -10.79 21.21 -10.29
CA ALA A 96 -11.25 22.43 -10.96
C ALA A 96 -11.33 22.16 -12.47
N SER A 97 -12.48 22.41 -13.10
CA SER A 97 -12.71 22.18 -14.53
C SER A 97 -12.29 20.78 -15.03
N GLY A 98 -12.52 19.74 -14.22
CA GLY A 98 -12.21 18.34 -14.56
C GLY A 98 -10.76 17.88 -14.31
N LYS A 99 -9.83 18.75 -13.88
CA LYS A 99 -8.45 18.39 -13.52
C LYS A 99 -8.17 18.57 -12.03
N TYR A 100 -7.38 17.67 -11.46
CA TYR A 100 -6.89 17.78 -10.08
C TYR A 100 -5.97 18.99 -9.90
N LEU A 101 -6.13 19.73 -8.81
CA LEU A 101 -5.31 20.91 -8.51
C LEU A 101 -3.89 20.48 -8.08
N LYS A 102 -2.86 20.86 -8.87
CA LYS A 102 -1.44 20.61 -8.55
C LYS A 102 -0.75 21.82 -7.88
N GLU A 103 -1.18 23.03 -8.20
CA GLU A 103 -0.71 24.29 -7.60
C GLU A 103 -1.86 25.29 -7.50
N MET A 104 -1.88 26.11 -6.43
CA MET A 104 -2.86 27.17 -6.27
C MET A 104 -2.23 28.56 -6.42
N LYS A 105 -2.59 29.29 -7.48
CA LYS A 105 -2.11 30.66 -7.74
C LYS A 105 -3.21 31.73 -7.59
N THR A 106 -4.48 31.41 -7.86
CA THR A 106 -5.64 32.34 -7.77
C THR A 106 -6.94 31.59 -7.41
N TRP A 107 -8.03 32.34 -7.17
CA TRP A 107 -9.38 31.85 -6.83
C TRP A 107 -9.92 30.87 -7.87
N ASN A 108 -10.41 29.70 -7.41
CA ASN A 108 -11.07 28.70 -8.25
C ASN A 108 -12.34 28.16 -7.57
N ILE A 109 -13.31 27.74 -8.38
CA ILE A 109 -14.41 26.87 -7.93
C ILE A 109 -13.92 25.44 -8.13
N ALA A 110 -13.88 24.65 -7.06
CA ALA A 110 -13.44 23.26 -7.13
C ALA A 110 -14.48 22.32 -6.54
N GLU A 111 -14.64 21.17 -7.18
CA GLU A 111 -15.47 20.08 -6.70
C GLU A 111 -14.59 19.15 -5.86
N ARG A 112 -14.94 18.98 -4.60
CA ARG A 112 -14.29 17.97 -3.76
C ARG A 112 -14.81 16.59 -4.17
N SER A 113 -13.91 15.68 -4.55
CA SER A 113 -14.25 14.27 -4.66
C SER A 113 -14.37 13.71 -3.25
N GLN A 114 -15.58 13.67 -2.72
CA GLN A 114 -15.86 12.82 -1.56
C GLN A 114 -15.82 11.39 -2.05
N THR A 115 -14.76 10.67 -1.71
CA THR A 115 -14.84 9.21 -1.69
C THR A 115 -15.89 8.90 -0.62
N GLU A 116 -17.10 8.54 -1.04
CA GLU A 116 -18.06 7.94 -0.11
C GLU A 116 -17.40 6.68 0.43
N MET A 117 -16.88 6.76 1.66
CA MET A 117 -16.69 5.56 2.45
C MET A 117 -18.09 5.02 2.71
N LYS A 118 -18.62 4.25 1.77
CA LYS A 118 -19.70 3.32 2.07
C LYS A 118 -19.11 2.37 3.09
N GLU A 119 -19.48 2.57 4.34
CA GLU A 119 -19.41 1.53 5.33
C GLU A 119 -20.07 0.32 4.65
N LYS A 120 -19.28 -0.74 4.39
CA LYS A 120 -19.86 -2.00 3.93
C LYS A 120 -21.00 -2.28 4.90
N GLU A 121 -22.21 -2.55 4.37
CA GLU A 121 -23.34 -2.94 5.21
C GLU A 121 -22.83 -3.92 6.25
N ALA A 122 -23.01 -3.58 7.53
CA ALA A 122 -22.50 -4.38 8.62
C ALA A 122 -22.87 -5.84 8.34
N TYR A 123 -21.88 -6.73 8.41
CA TYR A 123 -21.95 -8.15 8.02
C TYR A 123 -23.17 -8.90 8.61
N ALA A 124 -23.85 -8.33 9.59
CA ALA A 124 -25.10 -8.78 10.17
C ALA A 124 -26.32 -8.75 9.21
N GLY A 125 -26.36 -7.84 8.24
CA GLY A 125 -27.50 -7.68 7.31
C GLY A 125 -27.57 -8.73 6.20
N THR A 126 -26.44 -9.36 5.87
CA THR A 126 -26.28 -10.37 4.83
C THR A 126 -26.43 -11.81 5.34
N ILE A 127 -26.61 -12.01 6.65
CA ILE A 127 -26.75 -13.35 7.24
C ILE A 127 -28.17 -13.87 6.90
N PRO A 128 -28.29 -15.07 6.30
CA PRO A 128 -29.59 -15.70 6.08
C PRO A 128 -30.42 -15.74 7.38
N LYS A 129 -31.70 -15.38 7.29
CA LYS A 129 -32.61 -15.34 8.45
C LYS A 129 -32.62 -16.66 9.22
N ASP A 130 -32.54 -17.78 8.49
CA ASP A 130 -32.52 -19.12 9.06
C ASP A 130 -31.27 -19.40 9.94
N ILE A 131 -30.12 -18.81 9.61
CA ILE A 131 -28.89 -18.94 10.40
C ILE A 131 -28.98 -18.09 11.66
N ASN A 132 -29.55 -16.89 11.55
CA ASN A 132 -29.80 -16.03 12.72
C ASN A 132 -30.75 -16.70 13.72
N GLU A 133 -31.79 -17.39 13.26
CA GLU A 133 -32.67 -18.17 14.14
C GLU A 133 -31.92 -19.27 14.89
N ILE A 134 -31.03 -20.01 14.22
CA ILE A 134 -30.23 -21.08 14.86
C ILE A 134 -29.27 -20.47 15.90
N VAL A 135 -28.66 -19.33 15.58
CA VAL A 135 -27.77 -18.61 16.50
C VAL A 135 -28.55 -18.05 17.70
N GLU A 136 -29.77 -17.57 17.50
CA GLU A 136 -30.64 -17.15 18.61
C GLU A 136 -31.11 -18.32 19.47
N ASP A 137 -31.46 -19.46 18.86
CA ASP A 137 -31.82 -20.67 19.59
C ASP A 137 -30.63 -21.22 20.39
N ALA A 138 -29.41 -21.15 19.85
CA ALA A 138 -28.18 -21.44 20.57
C ALA A 138 -27.96 -20.46 21.75
N ARG A 139 -28.19 -19.16 21.55
CA ARG A 139 -28.11 -18.15 22.63
C ARG A 139 -29.11 -18.41 23.74
N LYS A 140 -30.33 -18.85 23.42
CA LYS A 140 -31.35 -19.23 24.44
C LYS A 140 -30.89 -20.42 25.28
N ILE A 141 -30.09 -21.32 24.71
CA ILE A 141 -29.50 -22.47 25.39
C ILE A 141 -28.22 -22.06 26.18
N GLY A 142 -27.70 -20.86 25.93
CA GLY A 142 -26.61 -20.25 26.69
C GLY A 142 -25.23 -20.38 26.03
N PHE A 143 -25.15 -20.62 24.72
CA PHE A 143 -23.86 -20.70 24.01
C PHE A 143 -23.83 -19.87 22.71
N SER A 144 -22.63 -19.47 22.30
CA SER A 144 -22.40 -18.75 21.04
C SER A 144 -21.89 -19.71 19.97
N LEU A 145 -22.67 -19.92 18.91
CA LEU A 145 -22.31 -20.82 17.82
C LEU A 145 -21.58 -20.04 16.70
N PRO A 146 -20.42 -20.52 16.20
CA PRO A 146 -19.80 -19.97 15.00
C PRO A 146 -20.73 -20.10 13.78
N LEU A 147 -20.77 -19.09 12.92
CA LEU A 147 -21.65 -19.04 11.75
C LEU A 147 -21.45 -20.23 10.80
N THR A 148 -20.21 -20.71 10.64
CA THR A 148 -19.88 -21.86 9.80
C THR A 148 -20.56 -23.14 10.31
N VAL A 149 -20.56 -23.33 11.63
CA VAL A 149 -21.22 -24.49 12.25
C VAL A 149 -22.74 -24.33 12.20
N ALA A 150 -23.25 -23.10 12.29
CA ALA A 150 -24.67 -22.81 12.13
C ALA A 150 -25.17 -23.16 10.71
N ASP A 151 -24.37 -22.92 9.68
CA ASP A 151 -24.68 -23.30 8.29
C ASP A 151 -24.71 -24.84 8.12
N ASP A 152 -23.78 -25.55 8.75
CA ASP A 152 -23.83 -27.02 8.73
C ASP A 152 -25.04 -27.57 9.48
N VAL A 153 -25.39 -26.99 10.63
CA VAL A 153 -26.60 -27.35 11.39
C VAL A 153 -27.88 -27.05 10.60
N LEU A 154 -27.90 -26.00 9.78
CA LEU A 154 -29.03 -25.68 8.90
C LEU A 154 -29.32 -26.79 7.89
N LYS A 155 -28.28 -27.45 7.35
CA LYS A 155 -28.44 -28.61 6.44
C LYS A 155 -29.18 -29.75 7.14
N TYR A 156 -28.83 -30.04 8.39
CA TYR A 156 -29.45 -31.10 9.18
C TYR A 156 -30.84 -30.73 9.74
N LYS A 157 -31.10 -29.44 10.00
CA LYS A 157 -32.41 -28.92 10.45
C LYS A 157 -33.53 -29.25 9.45
N LYS A 158 -33.24 -29.31 8.15
CA LYS A 158 -34.24 -29.65 7.10
C LYS A 158 -34.67 -31.12 7.12
N SER A 159 -33.89 -32.01 7.74
CA SER A 159 -34.12 -33.46 7.75
C SER A 159 -34.54 -34.04 9.10
N MET A 160 -34.53 -33.24 10.18
CA MET A 160 -34.72 -33.70 11.56
C MET A 160 -36.01 -33.18 12.20
N ASP A 161 -36.55 -33.97 13.13
CA ASP A 161 -37.65 -33.54 13.99
C ASP A 161 -37.16 -32.51 15.04
N ARG A 162 -38.09 -31.69 15.56
CA ARG A 162 -37.78 -30.59 16.49
C ARG A 162 -37.12 -31.07 17.79
N LYS A 163 -37.42 -32.30 18.23
CA LYS A 163 -36.80 -32.90 19.42
C LYS A 163 -35.34 -33.28 19.20
N ASP A 164 -35.05 -33.90 18.07
CA ASP A 164 -33.69 -34.31 17.71
C ASP A 164 -32.79 -33.10 17.47
N TYR A 165 -33.35 -32.03 16.90
CA TYR A 165 -32.67 -30.75 16.74
C TYR A 165 -32.26 -30.13 18.09
N LEU A 166 -33.16 -30.09 19.07
CA LEU A 166 -32.83 -29.58 20.41
C LEU A 166 -31.80 -30.46 21.12
N HIS A 167 -31.85 -31.78 20.92
CA HIS A 167 -30.85 -32.70 21.45
C HIS A 167 -29.47 -32.48 20.79
N LEU A 168 -29.43 -32.23 19.48
CA LEU A 168 -28.22 -31.88 18.75
C LEU A 168 -27.60 -30.59 19.29
N LEU A 169 -28.39 -29.53 19.49
CA LEU A 169 -27.89 -28.27 20.04
C LEU A 169 -27.31 -28.45 21.45
N LYS A 170 -27.96 -29.23 22.31
CA LYS A 170 -27.43 -29.55 23.64
C LYS A 170 -26.12 -30.32 23.57
N ARG A 171 -26.03 -31.32 22.69
CA ARG A 171 -24.79 -32.07 22.50
C ARG A 171 -23.66 -31.20 21.97
N LEU A 172 -23.96 -30.28 21.03
CA LEU A 172 -22.98 -29.32 20.52
C LEU A 172 -22.47 -28.39 21.63
N GLN A 173 -23.36 -27.91 22.50
CA GLN A 173 -22.96 -27.12 23.67
C GLN A 173 -22.00 -27.91 24.57
N GLU A 174 -22.34 -29.15 24.91
CA GLU A 174 -21.48 -29.99 25.74
C GLU A 174 -20.12 -30.26 25.08
N ASP A 175 -20.11 -30.57 23.79
CA ASP A 175 -18.88 -30.88 23.04
C ASP A 175 -17.98 -29.64 22.89
N ILE A 176 -18.56 -28.45 22.71
CA ILE A 176 -17.80 -27.19 22.67
C ILE A 176 -17.23 -26.89 24.05
N SER A 177 -18.06 -26.93 25.10
CA SER A 177 -17.61 -26.64 26.47
C SER A 177 -16.52 -27.60 26.96
N LYS A 178 -16.60 -28.88 26.57
CA LYS A 178 -15.53 -29.87 26.87
C LYS A 178 -14.23 -29.64 26.10
N LYS A 179 -14.26 -28.91 24.98
CA LYS A 179 -13.11 -28.64 24.11
C LYS A 179 -12.56 -27.22 24.26
N GLU A 180 -13.12 -26.43 25.16
CA GLU A 180 -12.54 -25.16 25.55
C GLU A 180 -11.17 -25.40 26.21
N ILE A 181 -10.26 -24.44 26.04
CA ILE A 181 -8.95 -24.52 26.67
C ILE A 181 -9.09 -24.23 28.16
N ASP A 182 -8.36 -25.00 28.98
CA ASP A 182 -8.33 -24.77 30.42
C ASP A 182 -7.76 -23.38 30.73
N PRO A 183 -8.43 -22.57 31.59
CA PRO A 183 -7.91 -21.28 32.00
C PRO A 183 -6.54 -21.42 32.68
N HIS A 184 -5.64 -20.47 32.42
CA HIS A 184 -4.25 -20.42 32.93
C HIS A 184 -3.27 -21.40 32.28
N GLU A 185 -3.66 -22.08 31.21
CA GLU A 185 -2.74 -22.89 30.42
C GLU A 185 -1.61 -22.05 29.81
N ALA A 186 -0.39 -22.58 29.78
CA ALA A 186 0.80 -21.87 29.32
C ALA A 186 0.91 -21.87 27.78
N VAL A 187 -0.12 -21.37 27.10
CA VAL A 187 -0.27 -21.42 25.64
C VAL A 187 0.91 -20.85 24.87
N GLY A 188 1.58 -19.82 25.41
CA GLY A 188 2.77 -19.24 24.78
C GLY A 188 3.95 -20.20 24.74
N ILE A 189 4.14 -21.03 25.77
CA ILE A 189 5.21 -22.03 25.82
C ILE A 189 4.88 -23.20 24.90
N ILE A 190 3.64 -23.69 24.95
CA ILE A 190 3.18 -24.80 24.08
C ILE A 190 3.27 -24.40 22.61
N ALA A 191 2.81 -23.19 22.25
CA ALA A 191 2.91 -22.70 20.88
C ALA A 191 4.36 -22.56 20.43
N ALA A 192 5.25 -22.02 21.28
CA ALA A 192 6.66 -21.89 20.94
C ALA A 192 7.33 -23.25 20.72
N GLN A 193 7.03 -24.25 21.55
CA GLN A 193 7.51 -25.61 21.39
C GLN A 193 6.95 -26.25 20.10
N SER A 194 5.65 -26.14 19.85
CA SER A 194 5.00 -26.72 18.68
C SER A 194 5.50 -26.13 17.36
N ILE A 195 5.81 -24.82 17.32
CA ILE A 195 6.39 -24.19 16.13
C ILE A 195 7.88 -24.56 15.97
N GLY A 196 8.60 -24.72 17.08
CA GLY A 196 10.04 -25.01 17.09
C GLY A 196 10.40 -26.49 16.87
N GLU A 197 9.56 -27.43 17.32
CA GLU A 197 9.78 -28.88 17.21
C GLU A 197 9.99 -29.33 15.75
N PRO A 198 9.16 -28.92 14.77
CA PRO A 198 9.37 -29.23 13.37
C PRO A 198 10.69 -28.68 12.83
N GLY A 199 11.22 -27.59 13.42
CA GLY A 199 12.49 -27.01 12.99
C GLY A 199 13.67 -27.97 13.09
N THR A 200 13.65 -28.93 14.01
CA THR A 200 14.69 -29.98 14.12
C THR A 200 14.52 -31.10 13.08
N GLN A 201 13.29 -31.32 12.63
CA GLN A 201 12.93 -32.34 11.63
C GLN A 201 12.99 -31.80 10.19
N MET A 202 12.92 -30.48 10.04
CA MET A 202 13.11 -29.77 8.77
C MET A 202 14.56 -29.92 8.30
N THR A 203 14.81 -30.98 7.53
CA THR A 203 16.05 -31.09 6.76
C THR A 203 16.05 -30.06 5.63
N MET A 204 17.22 -29.48 5.30
CA MET A 204 17.38 -28.55 4.18
C MET A 204 17.08 -29.25 2.85
N ARG A 205 15.80 -29.33 2.46
CA ARG A 205 15.40 -29.65 1.10
C ARG A 205 15.06 -28.35 0.40
N THR A 206 15.99 -27.84 -0.40
CA THR A 206 15.63 -26.94 -1.49
C THR A 206 14.78 -27.74 -2.46
N PHE A 207 13.47 -27.71 -2.30
CA PHE A 207 12.58 -28.24 -3.31
C PHE A 207 12.75 -27.40 -4.57
N HIS A 208 13.40 -27.98 -5.57
CA HIS A 208 13.25 -27.53 -6.94
C HIS A 208 11.83 -27.91 -7.34
N PHE A 209 10.94 -26.91 -7.47
CA PHE A 209 9.65 -27.17 -8.11
C PHE A 209 9.91 -27.70 -9.52
N ALA A 210 9.55 -28.95 -9.78
CA ALA A 210 9.55 -29.53 -11.11
C ALA A 210 8.55 -28.73 -11.97
N GLY A 211 9.06 -27.78 -12.74
CA GLY A 211 8.26 -26.89 -13.61
C GLY A 211 8.48 -25.39 -13.42
N VAL A 212 9.18 -24.95 -12.37
CA VAL A 212 9.58 -23.54 -12.16
C VAL A 212 11.10 -23.48 -11.99
N ARG A 213 11.83 -23.84 -13.05
CA ARG A 213 13.29 -23.96 -13.03
C ARG A 213 14.03 -22.62 -12.85
N GLU A 214 13.33 -21.49 -12.91
CA GLU A 214 13.96 -20.16 -13.02
C GLU A 214 13.81 -19.26 -11.79
N MET A 215 12.95 -19.59 -10.81
CA MET A 215 12.77 -18.77 -9.61
C MET A 215 13.17 -19.54 -8.36
N ASN A 216 14.37 -19.24 -7.85
CA ASN A 216 14.83 -19.72 -6.56
C ASN A 216 14.13 -18.90 -5.46
N VAL A 217 13.14 -19.51 -4.80
CA VAL A 217 12.55 -18.98 -3.56
C VAL A 217 13.16 -19.75 -2.39
N THR A 218 13.57 -19.07 -1.32
CA THR A 218 13.98 -19.70 -0.07
C THR A 218 12.78 -20.38 0.56
N LEU A 219 12.86 -21.70 0.71
CA LEU A 219 11.81 -22.52 1.31
C LEU A 219 12.31 -23.21 2.59
N GLY A 220 11.37 -23.70 3.41
CA GLY A 220 11.65 -24.48 4.61
C GLY A 220 12.07 -23.63 5.81
N LEU A 221 12.91 -24.21 6.69
CA LEU A 221 13.30 -23.57 7.95
C LEU A 221 13.95 -22.19 7.81
N PRO A 222 14.87 -21.93 6.84
CA PRO A 222 15.44 -20.60 6.67
C PRO A 222 14.37 -19.53 6.44
N ARG A 223 13.30 -19.87 5.72
CA ARG A 223 12.17 -18.97 5.47
C ARG A 223 11.38 -18.70 6.74
N LEU A 224 11.12 -19.73 7.55
CA LEU A 224 10.42 -19.58 8.83
C LEU A 224 11.23 -18.69 9.79
N ILE A 225 12.55 -18.83 9.82
CA ILE A 225 13.44 -17.96 10.60
C ILE A 225 13.33 -16.50 10.15
N GLU A 226 13.34 -16.23 8.83
CA GLU A 226 13.19 -14.87 8.31
C GLU A 226 11.87 -14.20 8.73
N ILE A 227 10.78 -14.98 8.77
CA ILE A 227 9.46 -14.52 9.19
C ILE A 227 9.49 -14.17 10.68
N VAL A 228 9.95 -15.09 11.53
CA VAL A 228 10.01 -14.93 12.99
C VAL A 228 10.94 -13.78 13.41
N ASP A 229 12.02 -13.55 12.67
CA ASP A 229 12.94 -12.44 12.88
C ASP A 229 12.46 -11.11 12.27
N ALA A 230 11.29 -11.09 11.63
CA ALA A 230 10.72 -9.91 10.97
C ALA A 230 11.75 -9.18 10.10
N ARG A 231 12.46 -9.94 9.26
CA ARG A 231 13.55 -9.41 8.43
C ARG A 231 13.00 -8.33 7.50
N ARG A 232 13.69 -7.18 7.42
CA ARG A 232 13.25 -6.03 6.60
C ARG A 232 13.12 -6.34 5.11
N ILE A 233 14.02 -7.17 4.59
CA ILE A 233 14.03 -7.61 3.20
C ILE A 233 14.34 -9.11 3.26
N PRO A 234 13.48 -9.99 2.72
CA PRO A 234 13.73 -11.42 2.68
C PRO A 234 14.90 -11.74 1.73
N SER A 235 15.51 -12.93 1.85
CA SER A 235 16.66 -13.29 0.98
C SER A 235 16.25 -13.41 -0.49
N THR A 236 15.05 -13.91 -0.76
CA THR A 236 14.49 -14.03 -2.12
C THR A 236 13.08 -13.46 -2.13
N PRO A 237 12.94 -12.12 -2.28
CA PRO A 237 11.64 -11.49 -2.42
C PRO A 237 10.97 -11.97 -3.72
N SER A 238 9.67 -12.23 -3.66
CA SER A 238 8.86 -12.60 -4.81
C SER A 238 7.44 -12.10 -4.67
N MET A 239 6.81 -11.82 -5.81
CA MET A 239 5.39 -11.47 -5.87
C MET A 239 4.65 -12.40 -6.81
N THR A 240 3.38 -12.59 -6.51
CA THR A 240 2.38 -13.23 -7.36
C THR A 240 1.37 -12.15 -7.75
N ILE A 241 1.47 -11.68 -8.99
CA ILE A 241 0.68 -10.58 -9.53
C ILE A 241 -0.44 -11.17 -10.36
N TYR A 242 -1.67 -10.81 -10.00
CA TYR A 242 -2.86 -11.16 -10.77
C TYR A 242 -3.24 -9.98 -11.66
N LEU A 243 -3.73 -10.29 -12.86
CA LEU A 243 -4.19 -9.28 -13.81
C LEU A 243 -5.71 -9.12 -13.73
N LYS A 244 -6.20 -7.93 -14.07
CA LYS A 244 -7.65 -7.72 -14.26
C LYS A 244 -8.14 -8.58 -15.43
N LYS A 245 -9.42 -8.98 -15.38
CA LYS A 245 -10.06 -9.89 -16.36
C LYS A 245 -9.99 -9.39 -17.82
N GLU A 246 -9.81 -8.09 -18.00
CA GLU A 246 -9.69 -7.44 -19.31
C GLU A 246 -8.35 -7.75 -19.99
N PHE A 247 -7.26 -7.73 -19.21
CA PHE A 247 -5.88 -7.94 -19.70
C PHE A 247 -5.44 -9.41 -19.62
N SER A 248 -6.14 -10.24 -18.85
CA SER A 248 -5.84 -11.66 -18.68
C SER A 248 -6.20 -12.54 -19.90
N LYS A 249 -6.82 -12.01 -20.96
CA LYS A 249 -7.29 -12.80 -22.12
C LYS A 249 -6.35 -12.83 -23.32
N SER A 250 -5.39 -11.93 -23.40
CA SER A 250 -4.51 -11.77 -24.57
C SER A 250 -3.06 -11.99 -24.16
N ASP A 251 -2.39 -12.97 -24.77
CA ASP A 251 -0.95 -13.25 -24.58
C ASP A 251 -0.08 -12.01 -24.81
N ASP A 252 -0.37 -11.22 -25.85
CA ASP A 252 0.41 -10.01 -26.18
C ASP A 252 0.30 -8.95 -25.09
N SER A 253 -0.89 -8.75 -24.52
CA SER A 253 -1.10 -7.79 -23.42
C SER A 253 -0.38 -8.23 -22.15
N VAL A 254 -0.42 -9.53 -21.84
CA VAL A 254 0.32 -10.08 -20.69
C VAL A 254 1.82 -9.88 -20.87
N MET A 255 2.35 -10.13 -22.08
CA MET A 255 3.77 -9.94 -22.36
C MET A 255 4.19 -8.46 -22.28
N SER A 256 3.34 -7.52 -22.68
CA SER A 256 3.63 -6.09 -22.47
C SER A 256 3.71 -5.73 -20.99
N VAL A 257 2.78 -6.24 -20.17
CA VAL A 257 2.78 -5.97 -18.72
C VAL A 257 4.02 -6.59 -18.04
N VAL A 258 4.42 -7.80 -18.44
CA VAL A 258 5.67 -8.42 -17.95
C VAL A 258 6.89 -7.52 -18.21
N LYS A 259 6.99 -6.95 -19.42
CA LYS A 259 8.10 -6.06 -19.79
C LYS A 259 8.05 -4.71 -19.09
N GLU A 260 6.86 -4.23 -18.76
CA GLU A 260 6.68 -3.01 -17.98
C GLU A 260 7.02 -3.22 -16.50
N LEU A 261 6.74 -4.40 -15.96
CA LEU A 261 7.08 -4.74 -14.57
C LEU A 261 8.59 -4.94 -14.37
N GLU A 262 9.30 -5.48 -15.37
CA GLU A 262 10.72 -5.80 -15.24
C GLU A 262 11.58 -4.53 -15.22
N ASN A 263 12.35 -4.37 -14.14
CA ASN A 263 13.28 -3.25 -14.03
C ASN A 263 14.36 -3.36 -15.10
N THR A 264 14.39 -2.39 -16.01
CA THR A 264 15.43 -2.28 -17.01
C THR A 264 16.42 -1.22 -16.56
N SER A 265 17.61 -1.65 -16.16
CA SER A 265 18.68 -0.77 -15.75
C SER A 265 19.60 -0.43 -16.93
N LEU A 266 20.40 0.64 -16.79
CA LEU A 266 21.28 1.08 -17.88
C LEU A 266 22.28 -0.01 -18.29
N ILE A 267 22.77 -0.82 -17.35
CA ILE A 267 23.71 -1.92 -17.63
C ILE A 267 23.08 -3.04 -18.48
N ASP A 268 21.75 -3.20 -18.42
CA ASP A 268 21.05 -4.20 -19.21
C ASP A 268 20.88 -3.78 -20.67
N VAL A 269 21.00 -2.47 -20.96
CA VAL A 269 20.68 -1.89 -22.27
C VAL A 269 21.90 -1.29 -22.96
N ALA A 270 22.88 -0.81 -22.20
CA ALA A 270 24.01 -0.06 -22.71
C ALA A 270 25.34 -0.43 -22.05
N ASP A 271 26.42 -0.36 -22.82
CA ASP A 271 27.78 -0.50 -22.33
C ASP A 271 28.34 0.87 -21.96
N ILE A 272 28.92 0.96 -20.76
CA ILE A 272 29.48 2.21 -20.22
C ILE A 272 30.99 2.16 -20.36
N VAL A 273 31.55 3.01 -21.22
CA VAL A 273 32.99 3.16 -21.43
C VAL A 273 33.48 4.40 -20.70
N THR A 274 34.44 4.23 -19.79
CA THR A 274 35.03 5.34 -19.03
C THR A 274 36.28 5.86 -19.74
N ASN A 275 36.27 7.13 -20.16
CA ASN A 275 37.47 7.82 -20.62
C ASN A 275 38.10 8.61 -19.46
N VAL A 276 39.21 8.08 -18.97
CA VAL A 276 39.94 8.61 -17.81
C VAL A 276 40.76 9.86 -18.19
N ALA A 277 41.19 9.98 -19.45
CA ALA A 277 42.03 11.08 -19.92
C ALA A 277 41.23 12.38 -20.10
N GLU A 278 40.04 12.26 -20.68
CA GLU A 278 39.16 13.40 -20.99
C GLU A 278 38.00 13.56 -19.97
N MET A 279 38.01 12.75 -18.90
CA MET A 279 37.07 12.83 -17.78
C MET A 279 35.59 12.76 -18.18
N TYR A 280 35.25 11.88 -19.12
CA TYR A 280 33.86 11.62 -19.50
C TYR A 280 33.55 10.13 -19.57
N LEU A 281 32.26 9.82 -19.51
CA LEU A 281 31.70 8.49 -19.65
C LEU A 281 30.90 8.44 -20.95
N THR A 282 31.13 7.45 -21.78
CA THR A 282 30.33 7.20 -22.99
C THR A 282 29.42 6.02 -22.74
N VAL A 283 28.13 6.24 -22.86
CA VAL A 283 27.11 5.19 -22.82
C VAL A 283 26.78 4.82 -24.25
N LYS A 284 27.06 3.57 -24.61
CA LYS A 284 26.79 2.99 -25.94
C LYS A 284 25.60 2.04 -25.83
N PRO A 285 24.39 2.46 -26.24
CA PRO A 285 23.22 1.58 -26.22
C PRO A 285 23.35 0.46 -27.24
N ASN A 286 22.92 -0.74 -26.86
CA ASN A 286 22.87 -1.88 -27.78
C ASN A 286 21.45 -2.01 -28.37
N ALA A 287 21.34 -1.87 -29.69
CA ALA A 287 20.06 -1.89 -30.40
C ALA A 287 19.28 -3.21 -30.26
N GLU A 288 19.95 -4.35 -30.06
CA GLU A 288 19.28 -5.65 -29.84
C GLU A 288 18.62 -5.69 -28.45
N ARG A 289 19.39 -5.33 -27.40
CA ARG A 289 18.89 -5.30 -26.02
C ARG A 289 17.77 -4.28 -25.82
N MET A 290 17.84 -3.14 -26.53
CA MET A 290 16.79 -2.13 -26.54
C MET A 290 15.46 -2.65 -27.12
N LYS A 291 15.52 -3.46 -28.19
CA LYS A 291 14.31 -4.04 -28.82
C LYS A 291 13.65 -5.09 -27.93
N GLU A 292 14.44 -5.94 -27.27
CA GLU A 292 13.90 -6.95 -26.35
C GLU A 292 13.15 -6.32 -25.18
N ARG A 293 13.74 -5.27 -24.59
CA ARG A 293 13.23 -4.53 -23.44
C ARG A 293 12.22 -3.41 -23.78
N ILE A 294 11.95 -3.13 -25.06
CA ILE A 294 11.07 -2.05 -25.53
C ILE A 294 11.47 -0.70 -24.91
N VAL A 295 12.77 -0.36 -25.03
CA VAL A 295 13.34 0.91 -24.57
C VAL A 295 13.69 1.76 -25.78
N VAL A 296 13.28 3.03 -25.77
CA VAL A 296 13.61 4.00 -26.81
C VAL A 296 14.83 4.82 -26.38
N PHE A 297 15.62 5.30 -27.34
CA PHE A 297 16.80 6.14 -27.05
C PHE A 297 16.47 7.39 -26.22
N ASN A 298 15.27 7.95 -26.42
CA ASN A 298 14.77 9.07 -25.62
C ASN A 298 14.57 8.70 -24.14
N ASP A 299 14.16 7.47 -23.83
CA ASP A 299 13.99 7.04 -22.44
C ASP A 299 15.33 7.03 -21.69
N ILE A 300 16.42 6.66 -22.38
CA ILE A 300 17.78 6.68 -21.84
C ILE A 300 18.25 8.12 -21.62
N LEU A 301 17.98 9.02 -22.56
CA LEU A 301 18.29 10.45 -22.40
C LEU A 301 17.53 11.04 -21.20
N ASP A 302 16.22 10.83 -21.12
CA ASP A 302 15.40 11.32 -20.02
C ASP A 302 15.85 10.76 -18.66
N ALA A 303 16.28 9.50 -18.62
CA ALA A 303 16.81 8.89 -17.41
C ALA A 303 18.16 9.51 -17.01
N THR A 304 19.07 9.71 -17.96
CA THR A 304 20.42 10.26 -17.69
C THR A 304 20.39 11.74 -17.32
N GLU A 305 19.48 12.53 -17.88
CA GLU A 305 19.30 13.95 -17.52
C GLU A 305 18.75 14.16 -16.10
N LYS A 306 17.96 13.22 -15.58
CA LYS A 306 17.43 13.30 -14.21
C LYS A 306 18.53 13.20 -13.14
N VAL A 307 19.73 12.72 -13.50
CA VAL A 307 20.83 12.55 -12.56
C VAL A 307 21.52 13.88 -12.27
N LYS A 308 21.45 14.32 -11.01
CA LYS A 308 21.99 15.61 -10.58
C LYS A 308 23.53 15.64 -10.65
N GLY A 309 24.09 16.72 -11.20
CA GLY A 309 25.53 16.99 -11.19
C GLY A 309 26.29 16.49 -12.41
N ILE A 310 25.57 16.15 -13.48
CA ILE A 310 26.10 15.64 -14.75
C ILE A 310 25.69 16.59 -15.88
N THR A 311 26.59 16.78 -16.83
CA THR A 311 26.31 17.38 -18.14
C THR A 311 26.22 16.25 -19.16
N VAL A 312 25.06 16.07 -19.76
CA VAL A 312 24.82 15.08 -20.81
C VAL A 312 24.98 15.76 -22.17
N ILE A 313 25.84 15.20 -23.02
CA ILE A 313 26.07 15.64 -24.40
C ILE A 313 25.63 14.48 -25.28
N LYS A 314 24.66 14.76 -26.16
CA LYS A 314 24.16 13.80 -27.15
C LYS A 314 25.03 13.87 -28.39
N ASP A 315 25.48 12.72 -28.89
CA ASP A 315 26.00 12.61 -30.25
C ASP A 315 24.91 12.02 -31.16
N ASP A 316 24.38 12.83 -32.07
CA ASP A 316 23.29 12.44 -32.97
C ASP A 316 23.74 11.43 -34.04
N LYS A 317 25.04 11.27 -34.28
CA LYS A 317 25.55 10.42 -35.37
C LYS A 317 25.69 8.95 -34.98
N ASP A 318 26.18 8.67 -33.78
CA ASP A 318 26.48 7.31 -33.32
C ASP A 318 25.47 6.78 -32.28
N GLN A 319 24.42 7.55 -31.95
CA GLN A 319 23.49 7.24 -30.86
C GLN A 319 24.23 7.00 -29.52
N GLU A 320 25.31 7.73 -29.29
CA GLU A 320 26.10 7.65 -28.06
C GLU A 320 25.76 8.81 -27.13
N ILE A 321 25.76 8.53 -25.83
CA ILE A 321 25.49 9.54 -24.81
C ILE A 321 26.78 9.78 -24.04
N THR A 322 27.32 10.98 -24.14
CA THR A 322 28.52 11.39 -23.39
C THR A 322 28.11 12.10 -22.11
N VAL A 323 28.55 11.58 -20.98
CA VAL A 323 28.25 12.04 -19.63
C VAL A 323 29.51 12.64 -19.03
N LYS A 324 29.48 13.94 -18.73
CA LYS A 324 30.58 14.68 -18.06
C LYS A 324 30.19 15.09 -16.64
N PRO A 325 30.99 14.78 -15.62
CA PRO A 325 30.74 15.28 -14.27
C PRO A 325 31.01 16.79 -14.18
N GLN A 326 30.18 17.55 -13.48
CA GLN A 326 30.37 19.01 -13.31
C GLN A 326 31.64 19.40 -12.53
N GLN A 327 32.22 18.47 -11.79
CA GLN A 327 33.51 18.65 -11.15
C GLN A 327 34.45 17.55 -11.64
N GLU A 328 35.58 17.97 -12.19
CA GLU A 328 36.63 17.10 -12.71
C GLU A 328 37.39 16.45 -11.55
N SER A 329 36.84 15.36 -11.02
CA SER A 329 37.46 14.55 -9.98
C SER A 329 37.25 13.07 -10.27
N PHE A 330 38.33 12.29 -10.22
CA PHE A 330 38.28 10.83 -10.39
C PHE A 330 37.26 10.15 -9.47
N LYS A 331 37.18 10.59 -8.21
CA LYS A 331 36.21 10.05 -7.25
C LYS A 331 34.77 10.28 -7.71
N LYS A 332 34.49 11.45 -8.29
CA LYS A 332 33.16 11.82 -8.76
C LYS A 332 32.81 11.12 -10.08
N LEU A 333 33.79 10.95 -10.98
CA LEU A 333 33.62 10.14 -12.19
C LEU A 333 33.23 8.69 -11.84
N TYR A 334 33.92 8.08 -10.87
CA TYR A 334 33.61 6.73 -10.41
C TYR A 334 32.23 6.66 -9.74
N GLN A 335 31.88 7.63 -8.89
CA GLN A 335 30.54 7.72 -8.29
C GLN A 335 29.44 7.84 -9.34
N VAL A 336 29.66 8.67 -10.37
CA VAL A 336 28.73 8.83 -11.49
C VAL A 336 28.62 7.53 -12.28
N GLN A 337 29.73 6.83 -12.53
CA GLN A 337 29.70 5.53 -13.20
C GLN A 337 28.85 4.51 -12.43
N GLU A 338 29.02 4.39 -11.11
CA GLU A 338 28.22 3.48 -10.28
C GLU A 338 26.74 3.88 -10.20
N GLN A 339 26.45 5.18 -10.17
CA GLN A 339 25.07 5.69 -10.27
C GLN A 339 24.44 5.37 -11.62
N LEU A 340 25.18 5.54 -12.72
CA LEU A 340 24.70 5.22 -14.06
C LEU A 340 24.40 3.72 -14.21
N LYS A 341 25.24 2.84 -13.65
CA LYS A 341 24.99 1.38 -13.67
C LYS A 341 23.68 0.99 -12.99
N THR A 342 23.34 1.66 -11.89
CA THR A 342 22.14 1.37 -11.09
C THR A 342 20.92 2.17 -11.52
N LEU A 343 21.06 3.06 -12.49
CA LEU A 343 19.99 3.91 -12.99
C LEU A 343 18.92 3.06 -13.69
N THR A 344 17.70 3.16 -13.18
CA THR A 344 16.51 2.53 -13.76
C THR A 344 15.99 3.39 -14.90
N ILE A 345 15.90 2.83 -16.11
CA ILE A 345 15.37 3.53 -17.29
C ILE A 345 13.85 3.37 -17.34
N LYS A 346 13.39 2.10 -17.27
CA LYS A 346 12.00 1.72 -17.43
C LYS A 346 11.65 0.57 -16.50
N GLY A 347 10.40 0.56 -16.04
CA GLY A 347 9.83 -0.46 -15.16
C GLY A 347 9.99 -0.14 -13.68
N ILE A 348 9.63 -1.12 -12.86
CA ILE A 348 9.48 -0.92 -11.41
C ILE A 348 10.78 -1.28 -10.69
N PRO A 349 11.36 -0.36 -9.89
CA PRO A 349 12.59 -0.64 -9.16
C PRO A 349 12.38 -1.78 -8.16
N GLY A 350 13.37 -2.67 -8.05
CA GLY A 350 13.34 -3.81 -7.14
C GLY A 350 12.88 -5.13 -7.78
N ILE A 351 12.19 -5.08 -8.93
CA ILE A 351 11.79 -6.28 -9.69
C ILE A 351 12.86 -6.63 -10.73
N LYS A 352 13.60 -7.71 -10.50
CA LYS A 352 14.70 -8.13 -11.40
C LYS A 352 14.23 -8.88 -12.63
N ARG A 353 13.20 -9.73 -12.48
CA ARG A 353 12.68 -10.58 -13.55
C ARG A 353 11.21 -10.85 -13.30
N ALA A 354 10.40 -10.88 -14.36
CA ALA A 354 9.00 -11.25 -14.32
C ALA A 354 8.73 -12.40 -15.31
N ILE A 355 7.93 -13.37 -14.89
CA ILE A 355 7.58 -14.56 -15.70
C ILE A 355 6.07 -14.74 -15.63
N ALA A 356 5.41 -14.73 -16.79
CA ALA A 356 3.99 -15.04 -16.89
C ALA A 356 3.75 -16.54 -17.07
N ARG A 357 2.78 -17.10 -16.35
CA ARG A 357 2.36 -18.50 -16.49
C ARG A 357 0.85 -18.60 -16.33
N ILE A 358 0.26 -19.56 -17.05
CA ILE A 358 -1.14 -19.94 -16.83
C ILE A 358 -1.20 -20.87 -15.61
N ASP A 359 -1.92 -20.44 -14.59
CA ASP A 359 -2.10 -21.22 -13.37
C ASP A 359 -3.02 -22.43 -13.64
N PRO A 360 -2.57 -23.68 -13.40
CA PRO A 360 -3.34 -24.89 -13.77
C PRO A 360 -4.77 -24.99 -13.20
N PRO A 361 -5.05 -24.64 -11.93
CA PRO A 361 -6.39 -24.75 -11.36
C PRO A 361 -7.35 -23.65 -11.85
N THR A 362 -6.86 -22.42 -12.02
CA THR A 362 -7.71 -21.27 -12.40
C THR A 362 -7.78 -21.03 -13.90
N LYS A 363 -6.80 -21.55 -14.67
CA LYS A 363 -6.59 -21.27 -16.10
C LYS A 363 -6.44 -19.77 -16.41
N GLU A 364 -6.05 -18.97 -15.42
CA GLU A 364 -5.80 -17.54 -15.57
C GLU A 364 -4.30 -17.28 -15.71
N TRP A 365 -3.94 -16.19 -16.40
CA TRP A 365 -2.56 -15.70 -16.45
C TRP A 365 -2.17 -15.08 -15.11
N VAL A 366 -1.07 -15.57 -14.55
CA VAL A 366 -0.47 -15.08 -13.30
C VAL A 366 1.00 -14.74 -13.58
N ILE A 367 1.44 -13.58 -13.10
CA ILE A 367 2.82 -13.13 -13.24
C ILE A 367 3.55 -13.37 -11.93
N TYR A 368 4.66 -14.11 -11.99
CA TYR A 368 5.56 -14.32 -10.88
C TYR A 368 6.79 -13.44 -11.04
N THR A 369 7.13 -12.68 -10.01
CA THR A 369 8.30 -11.78 -10.04
C THR A 369 9.39 -12.26 -9.11
N GLN A 370 10.64 -12.05 -9.53
CA GLN A 370 11.81 -12.08 -8.67
C GLN A 370 12.11 -10.65 -8.23
N GLY A 371 12.00 -10.38 -6.94
CA GLY A 371 11.91 -9.02 -6.43
C GLY A 371 10.50 -8.66 -6.00
N SER A 372 10.41 -7.67 -5.12
CA SER A 372 9.14 -7.13 -4.67
C SER A 372 9.18 -5.60 -4.63
N ASN A 373 8.07 -5.01 -5.05
CA ASN A 373 7.76 -3.60 -4.89
C ASN A 373 6.23 -3.46 -4.99
N LEU A 374 5.55 -3.84 -3.92
CA LEU A 374 4.09 -3.90 -3.86
C LEU A 374 3.44 -2.55 -4.12
N LYS A 375 4.05 -1.47 -3.62
CA LYS A 375 3.48 -0.13 -3.74
C LYS A 375 3.33 0.27 -5.22
N ASP A 376 4.42 0.22 -5.98
CA ASP A 376 4.42 0.67 -7.37
C ASP A 376 3.63 -0.31 -8.27
N VAL A 377 3.64 -1.61 -7.94
CA VAL A 377 2.86 -2.62 -8.66
C VAL A 377 1.35 -2.40 -8.52
N LEU A 378 0.88 -1.95 -7.35
CA LEU A 378 -0.54 -1.67 -7.12
C LEU A 378 -1.02 -0.38 -7.78
N GLU A 379 -0.11 0.51 -8.19
CA GLU A 379 -0.45 1.74 -8.93
C GLU A 379 -0.74 1.46 -10.42
N LEU A 380 -0.38 0.27 -10.93
CA LEU A 380 -0.65 -0.13 -12.31
C LEU A 380 -2.12 -0.48 -12.53
N ASP A 381 -2.70 0.05 -13.61
CA ASP A 381 -4.12 -0.14 -13.94
C ASP A 381 -4.42 -1.57 -14.43
N GLU A 382 -3.43 -2.30 -14.92
CA GLU A 382 -3.56 -3.68 -15.42
C GLU A 382 -3.62 -4.71 -14.28
N VAL A 383 -3.07 -4.34 -13.12
CA VAL A 383 -2.90 -5.23 -11.97
C VAL A 383 -4.18 -5.29 -11.12
N ASP A 384 -4.53 -6.49 -10.70
CA ASP A 384 -5.58 -6.74 -9.73
C ASP A 384 -5.05 -6.62 -8.31
N GLY A 385 -5.23 -5.44 -7.72
CA GLY A 385 -4.77 -5.13 -6.37
C GLY A 385 -5.49 -5.89 -5.25
N ASN A 386 -6.61 -6.56 -5.52
CA ASN A 386 -7.34 -7.32 -4.49
C ASN A 386 -6.80 -8.75 -4.30
N ARG A 387 -6.06 -9.26 -5.30
CA ARG A 387 -5.53 -10.64 -5.30
C ARG A 387 -4.01 -10.70 -5.26
N THR A 388 -3.33 -9.63 -5.68
CA THR A 388 -1.86 -9.59 -5.73
C THR A 388 -1.24 -9.78 -4.34
N TYR A 389 -0.23 -10.65 -4.26
CA TYR A 389 0.44 -11.05 -3.02
C TYR A 389 1.96 -10.94 -3.16
N THR A 390 2.65 -10.55 -2.09
CA THR A 390 4.12 -10.56 -1.98
C THR A 390 4.53 -11.39 -0.78
N ASN A 391 5.70 -12.00 -0.83
CA ASN A 391 6.26 -12.70 0.32
C ASN A 391 6.98 -11.72 1.29
N ASP A 392 7.15 -10.44 0.93
CA ASP A 392 7.72 -9.44 1.84
C ASP A 392 6.65 -8.93 2.83
N ILE A 393 6.74 -9.41 4.07
CA ILE A 393 5.79 -9.12 5.14
C ILE A 393 5.86 -7.65 5.58
N ILE A 394 7.05 -7.07 5.63
CA ILE A 394 7.25 -5.69 6.09
C ILE A 394 6.68 -4.72 5.05
N GLU A 395 6.88 -5.04 3.77
CA GLU A 395 6.27 -4.33 2.67
C GLU A 395 4.73 -4.37 2.73
N ILE A 396 4.13 -5.56 2.95
CA ILE A 396 2.67 -5.69 3.13
C ILE A 396 2.18 -4.83 4.29
N ALA A 397 2.85 -4.91 5.44
CA ALA A 397 2.46 -4.15 6.62
C ALA A 397 2.52 -2.64 6.39
N THR A 398 3.45 -2.18 5.55
CA THR A 398 3.64 -0.76 5.23
C THR A 398 2.62 -0.25 4.22
N VAL A 399 2.28 -1.05 3.20
CA VAL A 399 1.38 -0.64 2.10
C VAL A 399 -0.09 -0.89 2.45
N LEU A 400 -0.41 -2.08 2.97
CA LEU A 400 -1.79 -2.51 3.23
C LEU A 400 -2.20 -2.39 4.71
N GLY A 401 -1.24 -2.23 5.63
CA GLY A 401 -1.47 -2.04 7.05
C GLY A 401 -1.21 -3.28 7.91
N ILE A 402 -1.32 -3.11 9.24
CA ILE A 402 -0.84 -4.10 10.22
C ILE A 402 -1.64 -5.40 10.20
N GLU A 403 -2.96 -5.35 10.02
CA GLU A 403 -3.79 -6.57 9.92
C GLU A 403 -3.48 -7.40 8.67
N ALA A 404 -3.17 -6.73 7.55
CA ALA A 404 -2.67 -7.41 6.36
C ALA A 404 -1.31 -8.07 6.63
N GLY A 405 -0.41 -7.36 7.33
CA GLY A 405 0.87 -7.91 7.78
C GLY A 405 0.71 -9.12 8.72
N ARG A 406 -0.23 -9.05 9.67
CA ARG A 406 -0.56 -10.14 10.60
C ARG A 406 -1.03 -11.39 9.84
N ASN A 407 -1.95 -11.22 8.89
CA ASN A 407 -2.41 -12.33 8.06
C ASN A 407 -1.30 -12.84 7.14
N ALA A 408 -0.42 -11.98 6.62
CA ALA A 408 0.72 -12.39 5.82
C ALA A 408 1.70 -13.27 6.62
N ILE A 409 2.00 -12.93 7.88
CA ILE A 409 2.83 -13.75 8.78
C ILE A 409 2.22 -15.15 8.94
N PHE A 410 0.92 -15.21 9.22
CA PHE A 410 0.19 -16.46 9.40
C PHE A 410 0.20 -17.31 8.12
N MET A 411 -0.22 -16.74 6.99
CA MET A 411 -0.30 -17.45 5.71
C MET A 411 1.06 -17.94 5.24
N GLU A 412 2.10 -17.11 5.35
CA GLU A 412 3.44 -17.47 4.91
C GLU A 412 4.05 -18.57 5.80
N SER A 413 3.83 -18.50 7.12
CA SER A 413 4.31 -19.50 8.07
C SER A 413 3.59 -20.84 7.87
N GLN A 414 2.27 -20.80 7.66
CA GLN A 414 1.47 -21.98 7.34
C GLN A 414 1.93 -22.62 6.02
N ARG A 415 2.09 -21.81 4.97
CA ARG A 415 2.58 -22.28 3.66
C ARG A 415 3.95 -22.94 3.78
N THR A 416 4.87 -22.33 4.53
CA THR A 416 6.23 -22.85 4.73
C THR A 416 6.22 -24.23 5.43
N LEU A 417 5.33 -24.45 6.40
CA LEU A 417 5.18 -25.74 7.07
C LEU A 417 4.52 -26.79 6.16
N GLN A 418 3.44 -26.42 5.46
CA GLN A 418 2.71 -27.32 4.55
C GLN A 418 3.57 -27.80 3.38
N GLU A 419 4.42 -26.93 2.82
CA GLU A 419 5.35 -27.31 1.74
C GLU A 419 6.39 -28.36 2.20
N GLN A 420 6.64 -28.49 3.50
CA GLN A 420 7.49 -29.53 4.07
C GLN A 420 6.70 -30.77 4.53
N GLY A 421 5.39 -30.82 4.28
CA GLY A 421 4.52 -31.91 4.71
C GLY A 421 4.28 -31.93 6.22
N LEU A 422 4.55 -30.83 6.91
CA LEU A 422 4.34 -30.68 8.35
C LEU A 422 3.01 -29.99 8.59
N GLU A 423 2.11 -30.65 9.30
CA GLU A 423 0.82 -30.08 9.72
C GLU A 423 0.94 -29.57 11.15
N GLY A 424 1.00 -28.24 11.31
CA GLY A 424 0.92 -27.57 12.61
C GLY A 424 -0.48 -27.04 12.88
N ASP A 425 -0.88 -26.96 14.15
CA ASP A 425 -2.14 -26.30 14.53
C ASP A 425 -2.07 -24.80 14.22
N GLN A 426 -3.06 -24.32 13.47
CA GLN A 426 -3.15 -22.93 13.03
C GLN A 426 -3.17 -21.94 14.21
N ARG A 427 -3.71 -22.34 15.38
CA ARG A 427 -3.83 -21.49 16.56
C ARG A 427 -2.48 -21.04 17.09
N HIS A 428 -1.46 -21.89 17.01
CA HIS A 428 -0.10 -21.53 17.43
C HIS A 428 0.50 -20.47 16.51
N LEU A 429 0.30 -20.61 15.19
CA LEU A 429 0.74 -19.63 14.20
C LEU A 429 -0.02 -18.31 14.32
N MET A 430 -1.33 -18.37 14.61
CA MET A 430 -2.14 -17.18 14.89
C MET A 430 -1.63 -16.44 16.13
N LEU A 431 -1.38 -17.17 17.23
CA LEU A 431 -0.84 -16.57 18.46
C LEU A 431 0.51 -15.89 18.22
N MET A 432 1.39 -16.51 17.42
CA MET A 432 2.66 -15.92 17.02
C MET A 432 2.45 -14.63 16.21
N ALA A 433 1.59 -14.66 15.18
CA ALA A 433 1.30 -13.51 14.34
C ALA A 433 0.70 -12.34 15.14
N ASP A 434 -0.20 -12.63 16.08
CA ASP A 434 -0.80 -11.64 16.98
C ASP A 434 0.27 -11.00 17.88
N MET A 435 1.13 -11.81 18.50
CA MET A 435 2.22 -11.32 19.35
C MET A 435 3.24 -10.45 18.58
N MET A 436 3.53 -10.81 17.33
CA MET A 436 4.43 -10.04 16.46
C MET A 436 3.85 -8.69 16.02
N THR A 437 2.52 -8.56 15.97
CA THR A 437 1.83 -7.36 15.45
C THR A 437 1.17 -6.49 16.51
N PHE A 438 1.04 -6.99 17.75
CA PHE A 438 0.38 -6.34 18.89
C PHE A 438 0.75 -4.86 19.12
N GLY A 439 1.99 -4.48 18.83
CA GLY A 439 2.51 -3.13 19.07
C GLY A 439 2.21 -2.08 17.99
N GLY A 440 1.27 -2.33 17.09
CA GLY A 440 0.97 -1.45 15.95
C GLY A 440 2.04 -1.48 14.84
N GLY A 441 2.84 -2.54 14.80
CA GLY A 441 3.94 -2.73 13.87
C GLY A 441 4.47 -4.15 13.97
N VAL A 442 4.97 -4.70 12.86
CA VAL A 442 5.57 -6.04 12.83
C VAL A 442 6.93 -6.02 13.54
N ARG A 443 7.13 -6.92 14.50
CA ARG A 443 8.35 -7.02 15.31
C ARG A 443 8.90 -8.44 15.34
N ALA A 444 10.22 -8.54 15.42
CA ALA A 444 10.93 -9.79 15.60
C ALA A 444 10.62 -10.42 16.96
N VAL A 445 10.60 -11.75 17.06
CA VAL A 445 10.41 -12.46 18.34
C VAL A 445 11.63 -12.33 19.27
N GLY A 446 12.82 -12.18 18.69
CA GLY A 446 14.10 -12.11 19.41
C GLY A 446 14.36 -10.83 20.19
N ARG A 447 15.63 -10.62 20.55
CA ARG A 447 16.12 -9.54 21.42
C ARG A 447 15.70 -8.14 20.97
N GLN A 448 15.74 -7.86 19.67
CA GLN A 448 15.45 -6.53 19.14
C GLN A 448 13.95 -6.21 19.06
N GLY A 449 13.07 -7.17 19.33
CA GLY A 449 11.62 -7.00 19.25
C GLY A 449 10.91 -7.36 20.55
N ILE A 450 10.18 -8.48 20.55
CA ILE A 450 9.27 -8.86 21.65
C ILE A 450 10.05 -9.11 22.95
N SER A 451 11.15 -9.86 22.89
CA SER A 451 11.88 -10.27 24.10
C SER A 451 12.64 -9.12 24.76
N GLY A 452 13.18 -8.17 23.99
CA GLY A 452 13.88 -7.00 24.55
C GLY A 452 12.97 -5.93 25.16
N ARG A 453 11.66 -5.99 24.89
CA ARG A 453 10.66 -5.06 25.45
C ARG A 453 9.90 -5.62 26.64
N LYS A 454 10.27 -6.81 27.14
CA LYS A 454 9.72 -7.34 28.39
C LYS A 454 9.92 -6.32 29.52
N SER A 455 8.88 -6.13 30.33
CA SER A 455 8.84 -5.11 31.38
C SER A 455 9.93 -5.33 32.45
N SER A 456 10.13 -6.57 32.87
CA SER A 456 11.11 -6.92 33.90
C SER A 456 12.55 -6.89 33.36
N VAL A 457 13.45 -6.23 34.09
CA VAL A 457 14.89 -6.22 33.82
C VAL A 457 15.50 -7.61 34.03
N LEU A 458 15.04 -8.35 35.04
CA LEU A 458 15.52 -9.71 35.31
C LEU A 458 15.21 -10.66 34.14
N ALA A 459 14.02 -10.54 33.55
CA ALA A 459 13.63 -11.35 32.40
C ALA A 459 14.46 -11.03 31.14
N ARG A 460 14.95 -9.79 31.01
CA ARG A 460 15.84 -9.40 29.92
C ARG A 460 17.26 -9.93 30.16
N ALA A 461 17.79 -9.73 31.36
CA ALA A 461 19.12 -10.18 31.75
C ALA A 461 19.30 -11.71 31.71
N ALA A 462 18.24 -12.48 31.96
CA ALA A 462 18.28 -13.94 31.90
C ALA A 462 18.19 -14.51 30.47
N PHE A 463 17.70 -13.73 29.49
CA PHE A 463 17.54 -14.16 28.11
C PHE A 463 18.81 -13.93 27.30
N GLU A 464 19.34 -12.68 27.33
CA GLU A 464 20.61 -12.28 26.73
C GLU A 464 21.05 -10.86 27.13
#